data_AF-A0A7C7MTQ6-F1
#
_entry.id   AF-A0A7C7MTQ6-F1
#
_cell.length_a   1.000
_cell.length_b   1.000
_cell.length_c   1.000
_cell.angle_alpha   90.00
_cell.angle_beta   90.00
_cell.angle_gamma   90.00
#
_symmetry.space_group_name_H-M   'P 1'
#
loop_
_entity.id
_entity.type
_entity.pdbx_description
1 polymer ?
#
loop_
_entity_poly.entity_id
_entity_poly.type
_entity_poly.pdbx_seq_one_letter_code
_entity_poly.pdbx_strand_id
1 'polypeptide(L)'
;YTFQTLSYTIDVYREKLKPTKDFIAFTAFVSFFPQLVAGPIERATHLLPQFYKKRKFDYDLAVNGMRQILWGLFKKVVIADNCARYANQIFNNYEDYSGSTLVLGAVFFTFQIYGDFSGYSDIAIGTSRLFGFDLMRNFAYPYFSRDIAEFWRRWHISLSTWFRDYLYIPLGGSRGGMWMKVRNTFIIFLVSGFWHGANWTFIVWGGLNALYFLPLLLRGNNRNHLEVVAYNRWLPSFKELFQIGITFTLTVFAWIFFRAENLTHAFGFISRILSSSILKFPSERPSYLSALIILFLVIEWVGRREQFAIEVIGEKWLTPIRYTFYYSLVILILWFSGNQQEFIYFQF
;
A
#
# COMPACT_ATOMS: atom_id res chain seq x y z
N TYR A 1 0.35 -13.19 -11.36
CA TYR A 1 -0.18 -14.18 -12.34
C TYR A 1 -1.70 -14.36 -12.30
N THR A 2 -2.28 -15.05 -11.31
CA THR A 2 -3.69 -15.51 -11.34
C THR A 2 -4.72 -14.42 -11.62
N PHE A 3 -4.65 -13.29 -10.91
CA PHE A 3 -5.59 -12.18 -11.15
C PHE A 3 -5.46 -11.56 -12.53
N GLN A 4 -4.24 -11.44 -13.03
CA GLN A 4 -3.95 -10.86 -14.34
C GLN A 4 -4.47 -11.76 -15.46
N THR A 5 -4.21 -13.07 -15.38
CA THR A 5 -4.71 -14.04 -16.37
C THR A 5 -6.22 -14.22 -16.30
N LEU A 6 -6.81 -14.26 -15.10
CA LEU A 6 -8.26 -14.27 -14.93
C LEU A 6 -8.92 -13.01 -15.51
N SER A 7 -8.30 -11.83 -15.33
CA SER A 7 -8.84 -10.59 -15.90
C SER A 7 -8.96 -10.67 -17.43
N TYR A 8 -7.95 -11.23 -18.10
CA TYR A 8 -7.98 -11.46 -19.55
C TYR A 8 -9.13 -12.38 -19.94
N THR A 9 -9.22 -13.57 -19.33
CA THR A 9 -10.26 -14.56 -19.67
C THR A 9 -11.66 -14.01 -19.44
N ILE A 10 -11.88 -13.34 -18.31
CA ILE A 10 -13.19 -12.77 -17.96
C ILE A 10 -13.55 -11.60 -18.89
N ASP A 11 -12.60 -10.74 -19.26
CA ASP A 11 -12.86 -9.61 -20.15
C ASP A 11 -13.10 -10.05 -21.59
N VAL A 12 -12.46 -11.12 -22.05
CA VAL A 12 -12.77 -11.76 -23.33
C VAL A 12 -14.18 -12.35 -23.31
N TYR A 13 -14.54 -13.09 -22.26
CA TYR A 13 -15.89 -13.65 -22.09
C TYR A 13 -16.97 -12.57 -22.04
N ARG A 14 -16.69 -11.42 -21.43
CA ARG A 14 -17.60 -10.25 -21.34
C ARG A 14 -17.52 -9.31 -22.54
N GLU A 15 -16.84 -9.70 -23.62
CA GLU A 15 -16.67 -8.91 -24.85
C GLU A 15 -16.04 -7.52 -24.65
N LYS A 16 -15.32 -7.31 -23.54
CA LYS A 16 -14.58 -6.06 -23.27
C LYS A 16 -13.22 -6.02 -23.94
N LEU A 17 -12.68 -7.17 -24.31
CA LEU A 17 -11.40 -7.33 -24.98
C LEU A 17 -11.52 -8.41 -26.05
N LYS A 18 -10.97 -8.16 -27.24
CA LYS A 18 -10.85 -9.21 -28.25
C LYS A 18 -9.69 -10.15 -27.89
N PRO A 19 -9.83 -11.47 -28.07
CA PRO A 19 -8.74 -12.39 -27.79
C PRO A 19 -7.52 -12.07 -28.67
N THR A 20 -6.34 -12.02 -28.08
CA THR A 20 -5.08 -11.86 -28.83
C THR A 20 -4.78 -13.14 -29.63
N LYS A 21 -4.33 -12.96 -30.88
CA LYS A 21 -3.78 -14.02 -31.73
C LYS A 21 -2.26 -14.11 -31.65
N ASP A 22 -1.62 -13.13 -31.02
CA ASP A 22 -0.18 -13.07 -30.83
C ASP A 22 0.20 -13.73 -29.50
N PHE A 23 0.77 -14.93 -29.61
CA PHE A 23 1.23 -15.71 -28.47
C PHE A 23 2.42 -15.05 -27.75
N ILE A 24 3.31 -14.38 -28.48
CA ILE A 24 4.50 -13.74 -27.91
C ILE A 24 4.07 -12.53 -27.08
N ALA A 25 3.20 -11.68 -27.63
CA ALA A 25 2.65 -10.55 -26.88
C ALA A 25 1.87 -11.02 -25.64
N PHE A 26 1.10 -12.10 -25.74
CA PHE A 26 0.36 -12.66 -24.60
C PHE A 26 1.31 -13.16 -23.51
N THR A 27 2.28 -13.99 -23.87
CA THR A 27 3.25 -14.54 -22.91
C THR A 27 4.07 -13.44 -22.27
N ALA A 28 4.55 -12.45 -23.04
CA ALA A 28 5.26 -11.28 -22.52
C ALA A 28 4.40 -10.43 -21.56
N PHE A 29 3.09 -10.30 -21.83
CA PHE A 29 2.15 -9.67 -20.91
C PHE A 29 2.06 -10.44 -19.58
N VAL A 30 1.89 -11.76 -19.65
CA VAL A 30 1.77 -12.61 -18.45
C VAL A 30 3.07 -12.65 -17.66
N SER A 31 4.23 -12.68 -18.33
CA SER A 31 5.55 -12.81 -17.72
C SER A 31 6.30 -11.49 -17.56
N PHE A 32 5.61 -10.34 -17.63
CA PHE A 32 6.25 -9.03 -17.57
C PHE A 32 7.00 -8.84 -16.24
N PHE A 33 8.33 -9.00 -16.28
CA PHE A 33 9.16 -9.15 -15.10
C PHE A 33 9.07 -7.99 -14.08
N PRO A 34 8.90 -6.69 -14.46
CA PRO A 34 8.89 -5.61 -13.48
C PRO A 34 7.78 -5.77 -12.44
N GLN A 35 6.61 -6.31 -12.83
CA GLN A 35 5.47 -6.47 -11.94
C GLN A 35 5.27 -7.90 -11.42
N LEU A 36 6.15 -8.83 -11.76
CA LEU A 36 5.86 -10.25 -11.74
C LEU A 36 5.59 -10.83 -10.34
N VAL A 37 6.41 -10.43 -9.37
CA VAL A 37 6.38 -10.99 -8.01
C VAL A 37 5.24 -10.38 -7.22
N ALA A 38 5.23 -9.06 -7.11
CA ALA A 38 4.23 -8.31 -6.32
C ALA A 38 3.98 -6.90 -6.88
N GLY A 39 4.04 -6.73 -8.20
CA GLY A 39 3.73 -5.44 -8.80
C GLY A 39 2.23 -5.15 -8.87
N PRO A 40 1.86 -4.00 -9.45
CA PRO A 40 0.46 -3.69 -9.72
C PRO A 40 -0.23 -4.83 -10.48
N ILE A 41 -1.43 -5.20 -10.04
CA ILE A 41 -2.28 -6.19 -10.71
C ILE A 41 -2.89 -5.55 -11.95
N GLU A 42 -2.18 -5.64 -13.06
CA GLU A 42 -2.59 -5.03 -14.33
C GLU A 42 -3.84 -5.67 -14.94
N ARG A 43 -4.56 -4.85 -15.70
CA ARG A 43 -5.63 -5.30 -16.59
C ARG A 43 -5.05 -5.64 -17.94
N ALA A 44 -5.54 -6.71 -18.54
CA ALA A 44 -5.23 -7.01 -19.93
C ALA A 44 -5.61 -5.85 -20.87
N THR A 45 -6.74 -5.18 -20.62
CA THR A 45 -7.18 -4.02 -21.40
C THR A 45 -6.22 -2.82 -21.34
N HIS A 46 -5.40 -2.71 -20.29
CA HIS A 46 -4.45 -1.61 -20.10
C HIS A 46 -3.04 -1.97 -20.56
N LEU A 47 -2.52 -3.13 -20.13
CA LEU A 47 -1.12 -3.50 -20.36
C LEU A 47 -0.90 -4.24 -21.69
N LEU A 48 -1.77 -5.17 -22.08
CA LEU A 48 -1.57 -6.00 -23.28
C LEU A 48 -1.43 -5.16 -24.57
N PRO A 49 -2.26 -4.12 -24.82
CA PRO A 49 -2.13 -3.26 -25.99
C PRO A 49 -0.76 -2.57 -26.12
N GLN A 50 -0.05 -2.37 -25.01
CA GLN A 50 1.25 -1.71 -25.01
C GLN A 50 2.31 -2.59 -25.69
N PHE A 51 2.22 -3.92 -25.60
CA PHE A 51 3.18 -4.84 -26.21
C PHE A 51 3.20 -4.78 -27.75
N TYR A 52 2.13 -4.31 -28.38
CA TYR A 52 2.09 -4.12 -29.84
C TYR A 52 2.69 -2.79 -30.29
N LYS A 53 2.99 -1.87 -29.36
CA LYS A 53 3.58 -0.58 -29.69
C LYS A 53 5.09 -0.71 -29.83
N LYS A 54 5.62 -0.22 -30.96
CA LYS A 54 7.08 -0.11 -31.17
C LYS A 54 7.69 0.80 -30.09
N ARG A 55 8.71 0.32 -29.41
CA ARG A 55 9.39 1.07 -28.34
C ARG A 55 10.30 2.15 -28.90
N LYS A 56 10.27 3.31 -28.26
CA LYS A 56 11.18 4.43 -28.47
C LYS A 56 11.68 4.87 -27.10
N PHE A 57 12.96 5.22 -27.03
CA PHE A 57 13.51 5.79 -25.82
C PHE A 57 12.94 7.19 -25.62
N ASP A 58 12.50 7.47 -24.39
CA ASP A 58 12.01 8.76 -23.94
C ASP A 58 12.81 9.14 -22.70
N TYR A 59 13.58 10.22 -22.80
CA TYR A 59 14.49 10.65 -21.73
C TYR A 59 13.71 11.12 -20.50
N ASP A 60 12.62 11.86 -20.68
CA ASP A 60 11.84 12.40 -19.57
C ASP A 60 11.15 11.28 -18.80
N LEU A 61 10.61 10.30 -19.54
CA LEU A 61 10.06 9.09 -18.96
C LEU A 61 11.12 8.29 -18.19
N ALA A 62 12.34 8.18 -18.73
CA ALA A 62 13.43 7.48 -18.08
C ALA A 62 13.87 8.19 -16.79
N VAL A 63 14.02 9.51 -16.81
CA VAL A 63 14.37 10.31 -15.62
C VAL A 63 13.29 10.22 -14.55
N ASN A 64 12.02 10.27 -14.94
CA ASN A 64 10.90 10.10 -14.01
C ASN A 64 10.87 8.66 -13.43
N GLY A 65 11.10 7.64 -14.26
CA GLY A 65 11.25 6.24 -13.81
C GLY A 65 12.38 6.04 -12.81
N MET A 66 13.56 6.63 -13.05
CA MET A 66 14.70 6.57 -12.12
C MET A 66 14.40 7.25 -10.78
N ARG A 67 13.71 8.40 -10.79
CA ARG A 67 13.25 9.06 -9.55
C ARG A 67 12.30 8.16 -8.77
N GLN A 68 11.37 7.48 -9.45
CA GLN A 68 10.45 6.57 -8.79
C GLN A 68 11.16 5.33 -8.22
N ILE A 69 12.13 4.74 -8.94
CA ILE A 69 12.96 3.64 -8.43
C ILE A 69 13.73 4.09 -7.18
N LEU A 70 14.35 5.27 -7.19
CA LEU A 70 15.07 5.81 -6.04
C LEU A 70 14.17 5.93 -4.80
N TRP A 71 12.95 6.44 -4.98
CA TRP A 71 11.98 6.52 -3.89
C TRP A 71 11.52 5.16 -3.39
N GLY A 72 11.29 4.22 -4.31
CA GLY A 72 10.92 2.85 -3.97
C GLY A 72 12.00 2.13 -3.16
N LEU A 73 13.27 2.29 -3.55
CA LEU A 73 14.43 1.78 -2.82
C LEU A 73 14.55 2.42 -1.42
N PHE A 74 14.36 3.74 -1.30
CA PHE A 74 14.36 4.41 -0.01
C PHE A 74 13.28 3.85 0.91
N LYS A 75 12.04 3.69 0.42
CA LYS A 75 10.94 3.11 1.19
C LYS A 75 11.22 1.69 1.65
N LYS A 76 11.76 0.85 0.77
CA LYS A 76 12.09 -0.54 1.09
C LYS A 76 13.23 -0.62 2.10
N VAL A 77 14.41 -0.09 1.73
CA VAL A 77 15.66 -0.32 2.46
C VAL A 77 15.76 0.53 3.72
N VAL A 78 15.39 1.82 3.63
CA VAL A 78 15.57 2.74 4.75
C VAL A 78 14.40 2.66 5.73
N ILE A 79 13.17 2.62 5.24
CA ILE A 79 11.98 2.63 6.10
C ILE A 79 11.54 1.21 6.47
N ALA A 80 11.22 0.38 5.49
CA ALA A 80 10.55 -0.89 5.76
C ALA A 80 11.44 -1.91 6.48
N ASP A 81 12.67 -2.12 6.00
CA ASP A 81 13.57 -3.12 6.59
C ASP A 81 13.99 -2.73 8.03
N ASN A 82 14.14 -1.44 8.32
CA ASN A 82 14.39 -0.96 9.68
C ASN A 82 13.16 -1.08 10.58
N CYS A 83 11.96 -0.79 10.07
CA CYS A 83 10.71 -1.02 10.81
C CYS A 83 10.50 -2.52 11.08
N ALA A 84 10.81 -3.37 10.11
CA ALA A 84 10.66 -4.83 10.20
C ALA A 84 11.47 -5.42 11.36
N ARG A 85 12.71 -4.96 11.54
CA ARG A 85 13.55 -5.40 12.67
C ARG A 85 12.83 -5.27 14.01
N TYR A 86 12.28 -4.09 14.31
CA TYR A 86 11.61 -3.82 15.58
C TYR A 86 10.21 -4.43 15.63
N ALA A 87 9.46 -4.40 14.53
CA ALA A 87 8.15 -5.05 14.44
C ALA A 87 8.28 -6.55 14.73
N ASN A 88 9.24 -7.24 14.12
CA ASN A 88 9.49 -8.66 14.34
C ASN A 88 9.89 -8.94 15.79
N GLN A 89 10.83 -8.17 16.35
CA GLN A 89 11.24 -8.32 17.74
C GLN A 89 10.08 -8.16 18.72
N ILE A 90 9.23 -7.15 18.51
CA ILE A 90 8.12 -6.83 19.42
C ILE A 90 6.97 -7.84 19.28
N PHE A 91 6.57 -8.22 18.06
CA PHE A 91 5.52 -9.21 17.86
C PHE A 91 5.95 -10.60 18.34
N ASN A 92 7.18 -11.03 18.06
CA ASN A 92 7.62 -12.38 18.43
C ASN A 92 7.80 -12.54 19.96
N ASN A 93 7.93 -11.46 20.73
CA ASN A 93 8.14 -11.48 22.18
C ASN A 93 7.13 -10.58 22.92
N TYR A 94 5.87 -10.53 22.46
CA TYR A 94 4.90 -9.54 22.95
C TYR A 94 4.60 -9.65 24.45
N GLU A 95 4.81 -10.81 25.05
CA GLU A 95 4.56 -11.10 26.48
C GLU A 95 5.54 -10.35 27.39
N ASP A 96 6.78 -10.15 26.91
CA ASP A 96 7.87 -9.52 27.66
C ASP A 96 7.78 -7.99 27.65
N TYR A 97 7.00 -7.43 26.72
CA TYR A 97 6.92 -5.99 26.50
C TYR A 97 5.72 -5.33 27.19
N SER A 98 5.84 -4.03 27.46
CA SER A 98 4.74 -3.19 27.90
C SER A 98 3.77 -2.90 26.75
N GLY A 99 2.49 -2.67 27.08
CA GLY A 99 1.47 -2.31 26.10
C GLY A 99 1.85 -1.12 25.21
N SER A 100 2.59 -0.16 25.75
CA SER A 100 3.10 0.99 24.98
C SER A 100 4.16 0.61 23.94
N THR A 101 5.05 -0.34 24.26
CA THR A 101 6.00 -0.92 23.30
C THR A 101 5.26 -1.71 22.23
N LEU A 102 4.19 -2.44 22.58
CA LEU A 102 3.35 -3.16 21.61
C LEU A 102 2.66 -2.21 20.62
N VAL A 103 2.16 -1.06 21.09
CA VAL A 103 1.62 -0.01 20.19
C VAL A 103 2.69 0.46 19.21
N LEU A 104 3.93 0.72 19.67
CA LEU A 104 5.03 1.05 18.76
C LEU A 104 5.33 -0.08 17.77
N GLY A 105 5.29 -1.34 18.21
CA GLY A 105 5.45 -2.50 17.33
C GLY A 105 4.40 -2.55 16.22
N ALA A 106 3.13 -2.30 16.54
CA ALA A 106 2.05 -2.23 15.56
C ALA A 106 2.21 -1.05 14.58
N VAL A 107 2.69 0.10 15.07
CA VAL A 107 3.01 1.27 14.23
C VAL A 107 4.21 0.97 13.31
N PHE A 108 5.28 0.35 13.82
CA PHE A 108 6.40 -0.07 12.98
C PHE A 108 5.97 -1.08 11.93
N PHE A 109 5.15 -2.08 12.29
CA PHE A 109 4.61 -3.01 11.32
C PHE A 109 3.80 -2.30 10.23
N THR A 110 3.03 -1.27 10.59
CA THR A 110 2.28 -0.45 9.64
C THR A 110 3.21 0.25 8.64
N PHE A 111 4.31 0.85 9.10
CA PHE A 111 5.30 1.45 8.19
C PHE A 111 6.11 0.41 7.40
N GLN A 112 6.37 -0.77 7.98
CA GLN A 112 6.98 -1.91 7.29
C GLN A 112 6.11 -2.32 6.09
N ILE A 113 4.84 -2.71 6.32
CA ILE A 113 3.98 -3.21 5.24
C ILE A 113 3.79 -2.18 4.13
N TYR A 114 3.67 -0.90 4.48
CA TYR A 114 3.58 0.16 3.48
C TYR A 114 4.88 0.39 2.72
N GLY A 115 5.99 0.59 3.42
CA GLY A 115 7.28 0.87 2.81
C GLY A 115 7.78 -0.28 1.93
N ASP A 116 7.53 -1.52 2.35
CA ASP A 116 7.93 -2.71 1.63
C ASP A 116 7.14 -2.84 0.33
N PHE A 117 5.81 -2.78 0.44
CA PHE A 117 4.95 -3.05 -0.69
C PHE A 117 4.83 -1.86 -1.65
N SER A 118 4.71 -0.66 -1.12
CA SER A 118 4.73 0.56 -1.91
C SER A 118 6.11 0.82 -2.50
N GLY A 119 7.18 0.46 -1.78
CA GLY A 119 8.55 0.50 -2.28
C GLY A 119 8.75 -0.41 -3.48
N TYR A 120 8.37 -1.68 -3.36
CA TYR A 120 8.36 -2.62 -4.48
C TYR A 120 7.55 -2.10 -5.67
N SER A 121 6.32 -1.62 -5.42
CA SER A 121 5.44 -1.09 -6.47
C SER A 121 6.08 0.07 -7.22
N ASP A 122 6.76 0.98 -6.53
CA ASP A 122 7.45 2.11 -7.17
C ASP A 122 8.68 1.66 -7.98
N ILE A 123 9.44 0.68 -7.50
CA ILE A 123 10.54 0.09 -8.27
C ILE A 123 10.00 -0.57 -9.54
N ALA A 124 8.89 -1.32 -9.44
CA ALA A 124 8.24 -1.97 -10.57
C ALA A 124 7.76 -0.96 -11.61
N ILE A 125 6.99 0.06 -11.20
CA ILE A 125 6.46 1.10 -12.11
C ILE A 125 7.60 1.90 -12.73
N GLY A 126 8.58 2.32 -11.92
CA GLY A 126 9.73 3.09 -12.40
C GLY A 126 10.58 2.29 -13.39
N THR A 127 10.77 0.99 -13.15
CA THR A 127 11.45 0.08 -14.09
C THR A 127 10.65 -0.04 -15.38
N SER A 128 9.33 -0.22 -15.31
CA SER A 128 8.47 -0.29 -16.49
C SER A 128 8.53 0.97 -17.35
N ARG A 129 8.64 2.16 -16.74
CA ARG A 129 8.85 3.43 -17.45
C ARG A 129 10.14 3.42 -18.28
N LEU A 130 11.23 2.81 -17.78
CA LEU A 130 12.47 2.64 -18.57
C LEU A 130 12.28 1.80 -19.84
N PHE A 131 11.33 0.86 -19.82
CA PHE A 131 10.95 0.05 -20.98
C PHE A 131 9.81 0.68 -21.82
N GLY A 132 9.38 1.90 -21.47
CA GLY A 132 8.30 2.61 -22.16
C GLY A 132 6.91 2.04 -21.87
N PHE A 133 6.73 1.31 -20.77
CA PHE A 133 5.44 0.81 -20.30
C PHE A 133 4.87 1.73 -19.21
N ASP A 134 3.57 1.93 -19.27
CA ASP A 134 2.81 2.62 -18.25
C ASP A 134 2.05 1.59 -17.41
N LEU A 135 2.40 1.50 -16.12
CA LEU A 135 1.73 0.64 -15.15
C LEU A 135 0.86 1.47 -14.21
N MET A 136 -0.22 0.86 -13.73
CA MET A 136 -1.13 1.41 -12.76
C MET A 136 -0.42 1.71 -11.43
N ARG A 137 -0.75 2.86 -10.85
CA ARG A 137 -0.33 3.21 -9.49
C ARG A 137 -1.03 2.31 -8.48
N ASN A 138 -0.26 1.79 -7.53
CA ASN A 138 -0.80 0.90 -6.50
C ASN A 138 -1.07 1.58 -5.14
N PHE A 139 -0.36 2.66 -4.83
CA PHE A 139 -0.48 3.36 -3.55
C PHE A 139 -0.53 4.87 -3.71
N ALA A 140 -1.52 5.52 -3.11
CA ALA A 140 -1.72 6.96 -3.19
C ALA A 140 -1.77 7.63 -1.81
N TYR A 141 -0.65 7.59 -1.09
CA TYR A 141 -0.47 8.18 0.25
C TYR A 141 -1.60 7.78 1.23
N PRO A 142 -1.82 6.47 1.44
CA PRO A 142 -2.99 5.95 2.15
C PRO A 142 -3.05 6.39 3.62
N TYR A 143 -1.91 6.65 4.27
CA TYR A 143 -1.87 7.08 5.67
C TYR A 143 -2.27 8.55 5.89
N PHE A 144 -2.54 9.30 4.82
CA PHE A 144 -3.15 10.63 4.90
C PHE A 144 -4.67 10.61 4.64
N SER A 145 -5.30 9.45 4.69
CA SER A 145 -6.74 9.29 4.46
C SER A 145 -7.56 9.76 5.66
N ARG A 146 -8.66 10.46 5.40
CA ARG A 146 -9.58 11.01 6.41
C ARG A 146 -10.68 10.04 6.83
N ASP A 147 -10.88 8.98 6.05
CA ASP A 147 -11.76 7.88 6.41
C ASP A 147 -11.30 6.56 5.77
N ILE A 148 -11.90 5.45 6.20
CA ILE A 148 -11.57 4.10 5.76
C ILE A 148 -11.92 3.86 4.29
N ALA A 149 -12.94 4.55 3.75
CA ALA A 149 -13.25 4.44 2.33
C ALA A 149 -12.17 5.13 1.47
N GLU A 150 -11.64 6.28 1.90
CA GLU A 150 -10.49 6.95 1.30
C GLU A 150 -9.23 6.11 1.40
N PHE A 151 -8.99 5.47 2.56
CA PHE A 151 -7.86 4.55 2.74
C PHE A 151 -7.87 3.43 1.70
N TRP A 152 -8.98 2.71 1.54
CA TRP A 152 -9.09 1.60 0.59
C TRP A 152 -9.14 2.04 -0.89
N ARG A 153 -9.40 3.32 -1.17
CA ARG A 153 -9.20 3.88 -2.53
C ARG A 153 -7.74 4.19 -2.83
N ARG A 154 -6.88 4.24 -1.82
CA ARG A 154 -5.46 4.64 -1.91
C ARG A 154 -4.48 3.53 -1.57
N TRP A 155 -4.95 2.45 -0.95
CA TRP A 155 -4.17 1.27 -0.60
C TRP A 155 -4.41 0.16 -1.61
N HIS A 156 -3.34 -0.43 -2.14
CA HIS A 156 -3.38 -1.58 -3.06
C HIS A 156 -4.43 -1.43 -4.18
N ILE A 157 -4.41 -0.26 -4.85
CA ILE A 157 -5.43 0.21 -5.79
C ILE A 157 -5.72 -0.82 -6.88
N SER A 158 -4.68 -1.49 -7.40
CA SER A 158 -4.86 -2.50 -8.45
C SER A 158 -5.69 -3.69 -7.94
N LEU A 159 -5.49 -4.12 -6.70
CA LEU A 159 -6.27 -5.20 -6.08
C LEU A 159 -7.70 -4.73 -5.74
N SER A 160 -7.84 -3.57 -5.11
CA SER A 160 -9.16 -3.06 -4.71
C SER A 160 -10.05 -2.82 -5.93
N THR A 161 -9.49 -2.32 -7.03
CA THR A 161 -10.21 -2.20 -8.31
C THR A 161 -10.46 -3.57 -8.95
N TRP A 162 -9.53 -4.54 -8.82
CA TRP A 162 -9.77 -5.95 -9.19
C TRP A 162 -11.02 -6.51 -8.52
N PHE A 163 -11.09 -6.48 -7.19
CA PHE A 163 -12.27 -6.94 -6.47
C PHE A 163 -13.52 -6.15 -6.83
N ARG A 164 -13.43 -4.84 -7.03
CA ARG A 164 -14.59 -4.03 -7.47
C ARG A 164 -15.15 -4.53 -8.81
N ASP A 165 -14.30 -4.69 -9.82
CA ASP A 165 -14.77 -4.92 -11.19
C ASP A 165 -15.14 -6.38 -11.47
N TYR A 166 -14.50 -7.33 -10.78
CA TYR A 166 -14.65 -8.77 -11.02
C TYR A 166 -15.42 -9.51 -9.93
N LEU A 167 -15.62 -8.89 -8.74
CA LEU A 167 -16.42 -9.47 -7.65
C LEU A 167 -17.59 -8.56 -7.23
N TYR A 168 -17.35 -7.30 -6.87
CA TYR A 168 -18.40 -6.39 -6.38
C TYR A 168 -19.51 -6.16 -7.40
N ILE A 169 -19.16 -5.67 -8.58
CA ILE A 169 -20.12 -5.30 -9.63
C ILE A 169 -20.94 -6.52 -10.08
N PRO A 170 -20.33 -7.70 -10.31
CA PRO A 170 -21.08 -8.93 -10.61
C PRO A 170 -22.07 -9.36 -9.52
N LEU A 171 -21.78 -9.10 -8.24
CA LEU A 171 -22.71 -9.35 -7.12
C LEU A 171 -23.87 -8.33 -7.04
N GLY A 172 -24.02 -7.45 -8.03
CA GLY A 172 -24.99 -6.35 -8.07
C GLY A 172 -24.38 -4.99 -7.69
N GLY A 173 -23.13 -4.95 -7.24
CA GLY A 173 -22.43 -3.72 -6.88
C GLY A 173 -23.20 -2.90 -5.85
N SER A 174 -23.40 -1.62 -6.15
CA SER A 174 -24.23 -0.70 -5.36
C SER A 174 -25.67 -0.60 -5.87
N ARG A 175 -26.10 -1.49 -6.78
CA ARG A 175 -27.50 -1.57 -7.23
C ARG A 175 -28.31 -2.33 -6.17
N GLY A 176 -29.58 -1.97 -6.00
CA GLY A 176 -30.47 -2.57 -5.00
C GLY A 176 -30.45 -1.87 -3.62
N GLY A 177 -31.10 -2.52 -2.65
CA GLY A 177 -31.32 -1.99 -1.30
C GLY A 177 -30.07 -1.98 -0.42
N MET A 178 -30.17 -1.30 0.73
CA MET A 178 -29.04 -1.14 1.67
C MET A 178 -28.44 -2.47 2.12
N TRP A 179 -29.27 -3.48 2.42
CA TRP A 179 -28.82 -4.82 2.81
C TRP A 179 -27.91 -5.48 1.78
N MET A 180 -28.23 -5.34 0.49
CA MET A 180 -27.43 -5.90 -0.60
C MET A 180 -26.05 -5.23 -0.67
N LYS A 181 -26.00 -3.91 -0.47
CA LYS A 181 -24.74 -3.14 -0.40
C LYS A 181 -23.88 -3.59 0.78
N VAL A 182 -24.48 -3.81 1.96
CA VAL A 182 -23.79 -4.33 3.15
C VAL A 182 -23.21 -5.71 2.86
N ARG A 183 -24.06 -6.66 2.44
CA ARG A 183 -23.65 -8.02 2.10
C ARG A 183 -22.48 -8.03 1.10
N ASN A 184 -22.60 -7.29 0.01
CA ASN A 184 -21.58 -7.24 -1.04
C ASN A 184 -20.26 -6.65 -0.52
N THR A 185 -20.31 -5.66 0.38
CA THR A 185 -19.12 -5.08 1.02
C THR A 185 -18.41 -6.08 1.92
N PHE A 186 -19.17 -6.80 2.77
CA PHE A 186 -18.62 -7.85 3.62
C PHE A 186 -17.99 -8.97 2.80
N ILE A 187 -18.66 -9.44 1.74
CA ILE A 187 -18.11 -10.48 0.86
C ILE A 187 -16.75 -10.06 0.31
N ILE A 188 -16.59 -8.82 -0.16
CA ILE A 188 -15.31 -8.37 -0.73
C ILE A 188 -14.19 -8.36 0.28
N PHE A 189 -14.42 -7.79 1.47
CA PHE A 189 -13.36 -7.72 2.46
C PHE A 189 -13.01 -9.10 3.02
N LEU A 190 -14.00 -9.99 3.21
CA LEU A 190 -13.74 -11.36 3.65
C LEU A 190 -13.00 -12.18 2.60
N VAL A 191 -13.40 -12.09 1.32
CA VAL A 191 -12.69 -12.76 0.22
C VAL A 191 -11.29 -12.15 0.02
N SER A 192 -11.13 -10.84 0.21
CA SER A 192 -9.81 -10.19 0.21
C SER A 192 -8.94 -10.70 1.34
N GLY A 193 -9.48 -10.87 2.56
CA GLY A 193 -8.77 -11.49 3.67
C GLY A 193 -8.36 -12.92 3.35
N PHE A 194 -9.30 -13.73 2.87
CA PHE A 194 -9.03 -15.12 2.46
C PHE A 194 -7.95 -15.23 1.36
N TRP A 195 -7.89 -14.25 0.44
CA TRP A 195 -6.84 -14.20 -0.57
C TRP A 195 -5.44 -14.00 0.01
N HIS A 196 -5.31 -13.31 1.15
CA HIS A 196 -4.01 -13.06 1.78
C HIS A 196 -3.44 -14.29 2.48
N GLY A 197 -4.27 -15.25 2.90
CA GLY A 197 -3.80 -16.51 3.47
C GLY A 197 -4.92 -17.32 4.13
N ALA A 198 -4.62 -18.58 4.44
CA ALA A 198 -5.59 -19.51 5.04
C ALA A 198 -5.81 -19.31 6.55
N ASN A 199 -5.04 -18.42 7.19
CA ASN A 199 -5.16 -18.15 8.61
C ASN A 199 -6.44 -17.36 8.93
N TRP A 200 -7.13 -17.74 10.01
CA TRP A 200 -8.32 -17.05 10.50
C TRP A 200 -8.09 -15.57 10.81
N THR A 201 -6.86 -15.20 11.14
CA THR A 201 -6.47 -13.81 11.38
C THR A 201 -6.77 -12.91 10.17
N PHE A 202 -6.60 -13.40 8.94
CA PHE A 202 -6.92 -12.63 7.73
C PHE A 202 -8.42 -12.46 7.50
N ILE A 203 -9.23 -13.46 7.86
CA ILE A 203 -10.69 -13.37 7.79
C ILE A 203 -11.18 -12.32 8.81
N VAL A 204 -10.62 -12.33 10.03
CA VAL A 204 -10.93 -11.30 11.05
C VAL A 204 -10.49 -9.92 10.57
N TRP A 205 -9.31 -9.78 9.98
CA TRP A 205 -8.85 -8.54 9.38
C TRP A 205 -9.81 -8.02 8.28
N GLY A 206 -10.30 -8.91 7.41
CA GLY A 206 -11.30 -8.58 6.40
C GLY A 206 -12.62 -8.13 7.03
N GLY A 207 -13.16 -8.91 7.96
CA GLY A 207 -14.39 -8.59 8.68
C GLY A 207 -14.31 -7.24 9.40
N LEU A 208 -13.18 -6.95 10.05
CA LEU A 208 -12.91 -5.70 10.74
C LEU A 208 -12.94 -4.50 9.78
N ASN A 209 -12.31 -4.61 8.60
CA ASN A 209 -12.36 -3.55 7.59
C ASN A 209 -13.76 -3.35 7.01
N ALA A 210 -14.55 -4.43 6.85
CA ALA A 210 -15.96 -4.32 6.47
C ALA A 210 -16.77 -3.55 7.52
N LEU A 211 -16.53 -3.85 8.81
CA LEU A 211 -17.17 -3.14 9.94
C LEU A 211 -16.79 -1.67 9.96
N TYR A 212 -15.51 -1.33 9.72
CA TYR A 212 -15.06 0.05 9.66
C TYR A 212 -15.67 0.85 8.49
N PHE A 213 -15.93 0.17 7.36
CA PHE A 213 -16.56 0.78 6.19
C PHE A 213 -18.07 0.99 6.38
N LEU A 214 -18.73 0.16 7.20
CA LEU A 214 -20.19 0.10 7.34
C LEU A 214 -20.86 1.45 7.70
N PRO A 215 -20.37 2.25 8.66
CA PRO A 215 -20.96 3.56 8.97
C PRO A 215 -20.92 4.53 7.79
N LEU A 216 -19.85 4.50 6.99
CA LEU A 216 -19.70 5.34 5.80
C LEU A 216 -20.69 4.92 4.71
N LEU A 217 -20.90 3.62 4.54
CA LEU A 217 -21.86 3.07 3.59
C LEU A 217 -23.30 3.42 3.98
N LEU A 218 -23.67 3.25 5.27
CA LEU A 218 -25.02 3.52 5.78
C LEU A 218 -25.39 5.01 5.68
N ARG A 219 -24.42 5.90 5.87
CA ARG A 219 -24.60 7.36 5.75
C ARG A 219 -24.46 7.89 4.33
N GLY A 220 -24.11 7.05 3.36
CA GLY A 220 -23.82 7.48 1.97
C GLY A 220 -22.56 8.34 1.84
N ASN A 221 -21.69 8.37 2.86
CA ASN A 221 -20.52 9.25 2.94
C ASN A 221 -19.24 8.60 2.39
N ASN A 222 -19.33 7.39 1.84
CA ASN A 222 -18.20 6.64 1.32
C ASN A 222 -17.52 7.28 0.09
N ARG A 223 -18.02 8.40 -0.43
CA ARG A 223 -17.46 9.17 -1.55
C ARG A 223 -17.17 10.65 -1.22
N ASN A 224 -17.15 11.05 0.04
CA ASN A 224 -16.97 12.47 0.40
C ASN A 224 -15.53 12.97 0.22
N HIS A 225 -14.55 12.07 0.31
CA HIS A 225 -13.13 12.39 0.27
C HIS A 225 -12.47 11.82 -1.00
N LEU A 226 -12.79 12.40 -2.15
CA LEU A 226 -12.22 12.00 -3.45
C LEU A 226 -10.92 12.73 -3.78
N GLU A 227 -10.82 14.01 -3.40
CA GLU A 227 -9.62 14.81 -3.62
C GLU A 227 -8.53 14.50 -2.58
N VAL A 228 -7.29 14.90 -2.89
CA VAL A 228 -6.18 14.82 -1.93
C VAL A 228 -6.44 15.72 -0.72
N VAL A 229 -6.10 15.23 0.49
CA VAL A 229 -6.25 16.04 1.70
C VAL A 229 -5.45 17.34 1.60
N ALA A 230 -6.06 18.45 2.06
CA ALA A 230 -5.47 19.78 1.96
C ALA A 230 -4.98 20.11 0.52
N TYR A 231 -5.76 19.80 -0.52
CA TYR A 231 -5.34 20.02 -1.92
C TYR A 231 -4.88 21.47 -2.18
N ASN A 232 -5.62 22.46 -1.70
CA ASN A 232 -5.28 23.88 -1.87
C ASN A 232 -4.49 24.50 -0.71
N ARG A 233 -3.99 23.68 0.24
CA ARG A 233 -3.34 24.17 1.48
C ARG A 233 -2.04 23.43 1.74
N TRP A 234 -1.13 24.04 2.50
CA TRP A 234 0.11 23.38 2.91
C TRP A 234 -0.11 22.41 4.07
N LEU A 235 -1.01 22.77 5.00
CA LEU A 235 -1.31 21.99 6.20
C LEU A 235 -2.78 21.54 6.21
N PRO A 236 -3.08 20.40 6.84
CA PRO A 236 -4.47 19.98 7.06
C PRO A 236 -5.12 20.88 8.12
N SER A 237 -6.44 21.03 8.04
CA SER A 237 -7.21 21.58 9.15
C SER A 237 -7.18 20.64 10.37
N PHE A 238 -7.46 21.18 11.56
CA PHE A 238 -7.59 20.36 12.78
C PHE A 238 -8.59 19.21 12.62
N LYS A 239 -9.69 19.43 11.90
CA LYS A 239 -10.67 18.38 11.57
C LYS A 239 -10.06 17.27 10.73
N GLU A 240 -9.34 17.63 9.66
CA GLU A 240 -8.68 16.65 8.78
C GLU A 240 -7.58 15.89 9.54
N LEU A 241 -6.81 16.57 10.39
CA LEU A 241 -5.78 15.94 11.21
C LEU A 241 -6.39 14.90 12.16
N PHE A 242 -7.50 15.23 12.81
CA PHE A 242 -8.22 14.30 13.68
C PHE A 242 -8.78 13.11 12.89
N GLN A 243 -9.36 13.35 11.71
CA GLN A 243 -9.85 12.31 10.81
C GLN A 243 -8.74 11.36 10.33
N ILE A 244 -7.57 11.91 9.99
CA ILE A 244 -6.37 11.14 9.65
C ILE A 244 -5.93 10.30 10.85
N GLY A 245 -5.86 10.89 12.04
CA GLY A 245 -5.46 10.19 13.26
C GLY A 245 -6.37 9.00 13.60
N ILE A 246 -7.69 9.18 13.47
CA ILE A 246 -8.66 8.09 13.67
C ILE A 246 -8.46 7.00 12.62
N THR A 247 -8.41 7.36 11.34
CA THR A 247 -8.28 6.40 10.24
C THR A 247 -7.00 5.60 10.37
N PHE A 248 -5.88 6.28 10.64
CA PHE A 248 -4.59 5.65 10.89
C PHE A 248 -4.65 4.68 12.08
N THR A 249 -5.25 5.09 13.20
CA THR A 249 -5.39 4.21 14.39
C THR A 249 -6.21 2.96 14.09
N LEU A 250 -7.33 3.09 13.38
CA LEU A 250 -8.15 1.95 12.96
C LEU A 250 -7.35 1.00 12.05
N THR A 251 -6.59 1.56 11.11
CA THR A 251 -5.71 0.81 10.22
C THR A 251 -4.60 0.08 11.00
N VAL A 252 -3.91 0.74 11.93
CA VAL A 252 -2.90 0.11 12.80
C VAL A 252 -3.50 -1.04 13.59
N PHE A 253 -4.68 -0.85 14.17
CA PHE A 253 -5.36 -1.90 14.92
C PHE A 253 -5.71 -3.11 14.04
N ALA A 254 -6.21 -2.88 12.82
CA ALA A 254 -6.46 -3.96 11.88
C ALA A 254 -5.17 -4.72 11.53
N TRP A 255 -4.06 -4.01 11.31
CA TRP A 255 -2.79 -4.62 10.98
C TRP A 255 -2.22 -5.57 12.05
N ILE A 256 -2.64 -5.47 13.32
CA ILE A 256 -2.29 -6.45 14.36
C ILE A 256 -2.76 -7.84 13.96
N PHE A 257 -4.01 -7.98 13.49
CA PHE A 257 -4.52 -9.27 13.01
C PHE A 257 -3.77 -9.74 11.76
N PHE A 258 -3.41 -8.82 10.86
CA PHE A 258 -2.68 -9.19 9.65
C PHE A 258 -1.26 -9.72 9.94
N ARG A 259 -0.60 -9.23 11.00
CA ARG A 259 0.75 -9.66 11.39
C ARG A 259 0.78 -10.85 12.34
N ALA A 260 -0.25 -11.01 13.17
CA ALA A 260 -0.27 -12.04 14.20
C ALA A 260 -0.26 -13.45 13.59
N GLU A 261 0.47 -14.36 14.23
CA GLU A 261 0.61 -15.76 13.78
C GLU A 261 -0.68 -16.56 13.89
N ASN A 262 -1.56 -16.19 14.81
CA ASN A 262 -2.86 -16.81 15.01
C ASN A 262 -3.75 -15.88 15.86
N LEU A 263 -5.02 -16.26 16.05
CA LEU A 263 -5.97 -15.46 16.82
C LEU A 263 -5.57 -15.32 18.29
N THR A 264 -5.04 -16.37 18.92
CA THR A 264 -4.57 -16.33 20.32
C THR A 264 -3.47 -15.30 20.49
N HIS A 265 -2.49 -15.30 19.58
CA HIS A 265 -1.42 -14.30 19.55
C HIS A 265 -1.99 -12.88 19.34
N ALA A 266 -2.91 -12.67 18.39
CA ALA A 266 -3.52 -11.36 18.15
C ALA A 266 -4.26 -10.82 19.39
N PHE A 267 -5.09 -11.65 20.03
CA PHE A 267 -5.84 -11.26 21.22
C PHE A 267 -4.93 -11.08 22.45
N GLY A 268 -3.88 -11.90 22.60
CA GLY A 268 -2.86 -11.72 23.62
C GLY A 268 -2.14 -10.37 23.47
N PHE A 269 -1.73 -10.03 22.25
CA PHE A 269 -1.12 -8.75 21.90
C PHE A 269 -2.02 -7.57 22.26
N ILE A 270 -3.30 -7.63 21.87
CA ILE A 270 -4.30 -6.58 22.17
C ILE A 270 -4.58 -6.49 23.67
N SER A 271 -4.74 -7.61 24.36
CA SER A 271 -4.97 -7.65 25.81
C SER A 271 -3.83 -6.97 26.56
N ARG A 272 -2.59 -7.22 26.14
CA ARG A 272 -1.41 -6.58 26.72
C ARG A 272 -1.35 -5.08 26.42
N ILE A 273 -1.74 -4.63 25.22
CA ILE A 273 -1.92 -3.20 24.91
C ILE A 273 -2.93 -2.55 25.86
N LEU A 274 -4.04 -3.22 26.19
CA LEU A 274 -5.09 -2.69 27.06
C LEU A 274 -4.79 -2.82 28.56
N SER A 275 -3.69 -3.48 28.94
CA SER A 275 -3.27 -3.60 30.34
C SER A 275 -2.72 -2.29 30.90
N SER A 276 -2.58 -2.20 32.22
CA SER A 276 -1.98 -1.03 32.90
C SER A 276 -0.55 -0.71 32.45
N SER A 277 0.13 -1.67 31.81
CA SER A 277 1.47 -1.45 31.24
C SER A 277 1.49 -0.47 30.06
N ILE A 278 0.34 -0.09 29.49
CA ILE A 278 0.23 0.97 28.48
C ILE A 278 0.73 2.34 28.96
N LEU A 279 0.67 2.58 30.28
CA LEU A 279 1.15 3.81 30.90
C LEU A 279 2.67 3.81 31.13
N LYS A 280 3.34 2.66 30.97
CA LYS A 280 4.81 2.59 31.06
C LYS A 280 5.42 3.19 29.81
N PHE A 281 6.60 3.78 29.95
CA PHE A 281 7.37 4.23 28.79
C PHE A 281 7.79 3.04 27.92
N PRO A 282 7.71 3.15 26.58
CA PRO A 282 8.20 2.10 25.69
C PRO A 282 9.69 1.83 25.88
N SER A 283 10.04 0.56 26.03
CA SER A 283 11.42 0.10 26.16
C SER A 283 12.19 0.18 24.83
N GLU A 284 11.57 -0.26 23.74
CA GLU A 284 12.16 -0.27 22.39
C GLU A 284 11.79 1.02 21.64
N ARG A 285 12.65 2.04 21.74
CA ARG A 285 12.43 3.38 21.16
C ARG A 285 13.60 3.87 20.30
N PRO A 286 13.82 3.27 19.13
CA PRO A 286 14.89 3.69 18.23
C PRO A 286 14.64 5.11 17.71
N SER A 287 15.28 6.11 18.32
CA SER A 287 15.10 7.54 17.98
C SER A 287 15.47 7.84 16.53
N TYR A 288 16.51 7.17 16.00
CA TYR A 288 16.91 7.29 14.60
C TYR A 288 15.79 6.85 13.65
N LEU A 289 15.07 5.77 13.98
CA LEU A 289 13.98 5.26 13.15
C LEU A 289 12.78 6.19 13.20
N SER A 290 12.46 6.74 14.38
CA SER A 290 11.42 7.77 14.48
C SER A 290 11.75 9.00 13.63
N ALA A 291 13.01 9.44 13.61
CA ALA A 291 13.45 10.54 12.76
C ALA A 291 13.32 10.21 11.26
N LEU A 292 13.69 8.99 10.85
CA LEU A 292 13.52 8.52 9.47
C LEU A 292 12.05 8.45 9.05
N ILE A 293 11.15 7.96 9.92
CA ILE A 293 9.71 7.93 9.67
C ILE A 293 9.15 9.35 9.53
N ILE A 294 9.58 10.29 10.38
CA ILE A 294 9.15 11.70 10.27
C ILE A 294 9.64 12.30 8.94
N LEU A 295 10.91 12.11 8.60
CA LEU A 295 11.47 12.56 7.31
C LEU A 295 10.68 11.98 6.14
N PHE A 296 10.40 10.68 6.17
CA PHE A 296 9.60 9.97 5.18
C PHE A 296 8.20 10.57 5.04
N LEU A 297 7.48 10.77 6.15
CA LEU A 297 6.15 11.37 6.17
C LEU A 297 6.16 12.81 5.65
N VAL A 298 7.19 13.60 5.95
CA VAL A 298 7.32 14.97 5.43
C VAL A 298 7.50 14.95 3.91
N ILE A 299 8.37 14.09 3.38
CA ILE A 299 8.59 13.96 1.93
C ILE A 299 7.30 13.50 1.23
N GLU A 300 6.62 12.48 1.77
CA GLU A 300 5.32 12.03 1.23
C GLU A 300 4.25 13.11 1.33
N TRP A 301 4.22 13.88 2.41
CA TRP A 301 3.26 14.97 2.58
C TRP A 301 3.48 16.06 1.53
N VAL A 302 4.72 16.44 1.27
CA VAL A 302 5.05 17.43 0.22
C VAL A 302 4.68 16.91 -1.17
N GLY A 303 4.99 15.64 -1.46
CA GLY A 303 4.70 15.00 -2.73
C GLY A 303 3.26 14.52 -2.93
N ARG A 304 2.37 14.68 -1.93
CA ARG A 304 1.06 13.99 -1.86
C ARG A 304 0.12 14.22 -3.06
N ARG A 305 0.38 15.26 -3.86
CA ARG A 305 -0.41 15.65 -5.04
C ARG A 305 0.03 14.94 -6.32
N GLU A 306 1.21 14.34 -6.30
CA GLU A 306 1.86 13.71 -7.45
C GLU A 306 1.68 12.17 -7.46
N GLN A 307 2.19 11.49 -8.49
CA GLN A 307 2.13 10.03 -8.60
C GLN A 307 3.05 9.32 -7.60
N PHE A 308 4.16 9.94 -7.22
CA PHE A 308 5.08 9.47 -6.18
C PHE A 308 5.80 10.66 -5.54
N ALA A 309 6.37 10.46 -4.35
CA ALA A 309 6.68 11.58 -3.46
C ALA A 309 7.68 12.59 -4.04
N ILE A 310 8.71 12.10 -4.73
CA ILE A 310 9.79 12.93 -5.28
C ILE A 310 9.64 13.19 -6.78
N GLU A 311 8.42 13.05 -7.33
CA GLU A 311 8.17 13.26 -8.76
C GLU A 311 8.60 14.66 -9.19
N VAL A 312 8.07 15.70 -8.56
CA VAL A 312 8.40 17.10 -8.87
C VAL A 312 9.35 17.75 -7.85
N ILE A 313 9.68 17.04 -6.76
CA ILE A 313 10.57 17.57 -5.73
C ILE A 313 11.97 17.77 -6.33
N GLY A 314 12.43 19.01 -6.27
CA GLY A 314 13.75 19.40 -6.77
C GLY A 314 13.78 19.89 -8.20
N GLU A 315 12.69 19.82 -8.97
CA GLU A 315 12.70 20.26 -10.38
C GLU A 315 13.03 21.75 -10.54
N LYS A 316 12.58 22.58 -9.58
CA LYS A 316 12.84 24.04 -9.56
C LYS A 316 14.05 24.43 -8.71
N TRP A 317 14.74 23.47 -8.10
CA TRP A 317 15.90 23.77 -7.25
C TRP A 317 17.14 24.05 -8.10
N LEU A 318 18.10 24.77 -7.53
CA LEU A 318 19.43 24.89 -8.11
C LEU A 318 20.05 23.49 -8.24
N THR A 319 20.76 23.25 -9.36
CA THR A 319 21.34 21.94 -9.69
C THR A 319 22.14 21.31 -8.55
N PRO A 320 23.01 22.03 -7.80
CA PRO A 320 23.73 21.45 -6.68
C PRO A 320 22.80 20.93 -5.58
N ILE A 321 21.76 21.70 -5.22
CA ILE A 321 20.79 21.32 -4.16
C ILE A 321 20.03 20.06 -4.56
N ARG A 322 19.59 19.98 -5.83
CA ARG A 322 18.90 18.81 -6.37
C ARG A 322 19.78 17.56 -6.30
N TYR A 323 21.04 17.66 -6.71
CA TYR A 323 21.95 16.52 -6.65
C TYR A 323 22.31 16.15 -5.21
N THR A 324 22.54 17.10 -4.32
CA THR A 324 22.75 16.83 -2.90
C THR A 324 21.58 16.05 -2.30
N PHE A 325 20.34 16.38 -2.67
CA PHE A 325 19.16 15.64 -2.24
C PHE A 325 19.12 14.20 -2.77
N TYR A 326 19.40 13.97 -4.06
CA TYR A 326 19.43 12.60 -4.57
C TYR A 326 20.59 11.78 -3.99
N TYR A 327 21.78 12.37 -3.87
CA TYR A 327 22.93 11.71 -3.25
C TYR A 327 22.70 11.40 -1.78
N SER A 328 22.01 12.26 -1.02
CA SER A 328 21.68 11.95 0.37
C SER A 328 20.73 10.75 0.49
N LEU A 329 19.74 10.63 -0.39
CA LEU A 329 18.89 9.43 -0.45
C LEU A 329 19.69 8.18 -0.79
N VAL A 330 20.59 8.24 -1.78
CA VAL A 330 21.45 7.11 -2.14
C VAL A 330 22.37 6.71 -0.99
N ILE A 331 22.99 7.68 -0.31
CA ILE A 331 23.85 7.42 0.86
C ILE A 331 23.04 6.74 1.97
N LEU A 332 21.81 7.20 2.26
CA LEU A 332 20.94 6.56 3.25
C LEU A 332 20.61 5.12 2.85
N ILE A 333 20.30 4.86 1.57
CA ILE A 333 20.04 3.50 1.08
C ILE A 333 21.28 2.60 1.30
N LEU A 334 22.47 3.06 0.92
CA LEU A 334 23.72 2.30 1.09
C LEU A 334 24.07 2.09 2.57
N TRP A 335 23.82 3.08 3.42
CA TRP A 335 24.08 2.99 4.86
C TRP A 335 23.19 1.93 5.54
N PHE A 336 21.93 1.81 5.11
CA PHE A 336 20.96 0.90 5.71
C PHE A 336 20.81 -0.46 5.00
N SER A 337 21.52 -0.71 3.89
CA SER A 337 21.37 -1.95 3.10
C SER A 337 21.91 -3.23 3.77
N GLY A 338 22.62 -3.12 4.90
CA GLY A 338 23.35 -4.23 5.52
C GLY A 338 22.48 -5.30 6.22
N ASN A 339 21.20 -5.02 6.51
CA ASN A 339 20.31 -5.95 7.22
C ASN A 339 19.11 -6.32 6.33
N GLN A 340 19.32 -7.23 5.37
CA GLN A 340 18.24 -7.67 4.48
C GLN A 340 17.12 -8.33 5.28
N GLN A 341 15.88 -7.89 5.03
CA GLN A 341 14.66 -8.51 5.54
C GLN A 341 13.89 -9.11 4.36
N GLU A 342 13.32 -10.29 4.57
CA GLU A 342 12.47 -10.92 3.56
C GLU A 342 11.29 -10.02 3.20
N PHE A 343 10.88 -10.09 1.93
CA PHE A 343 9.70 -9.38 1.45
C PHE A 343 8.45 -9.91 2.16
N ILE A 344 7.63 -9.01 2.70
CA ILE A 344 6.54 -9.35 3.62
C ILE A 344 5.52 -10.34 3.05
N TYR A 345 5.27 -10.29 1.74
CA TYR A 345 4.32 -11.21 1.09
C TYR A 345 4.81 -12.66 0.99
N PHE A 346 6.11 -12.92 1.15
CA PHE A 346 6.63 -14.29 1.20
C PHE A 346 6.50 -14.94 2.57
N GLN A 347 6.02 -14.19 3.58
CA GLN A 347 5.84 -14.69 4.95
C GLN A 347 4.42 -15.21 5.22
N PHE A 348 3.52 -15.15 4.24
CA PHE A 348 2.10 -15.50 4.38
C PHE A 348 1.69 -16.70 3.53
#